data_AF-A0A9D0M5U3-F1
#
_entry.id   AF-A0A9D0M5U3-F1
#
_cell.length_a   1.000
_cell.length_b   1.000
_cell.length_c   1.000
_cell.angle_alpha   90.00
_cell.angle_beta   90.00
_cell.angle_gamma   90.00
#
_symmetry.space_group_name_H-M   'P 1'
#
loop_
_entity.id
_entity.type
_entity.pdbx_description
1 polymer ?
#
loop_
_entity_poly.entity_id
_entity_poly.type
_entity_poly.pdbx_seq_one_letter_code
_entity_poly.pdbx_strand_id
1 'polypeptide(L)' 'MKRQGSVMVFIEQEDGHIKDVSFELLTKARELASELNEKVSAFVVGEKVSNLTDEVASYGAD' A
#
# COMPACT_ATOMS: atom_id res chain seq x y z
N MET A 1 -1.64 0.51 27.04
CA MET A 1 -1.96 0.61 25.60
C MET A 1 -0.78 0.05 24.82
N LYS A 2 -0.99 -0.96 23.95
CA LYS A 2 -0.01 -1.25 22.89
C LYS A 2 -0.13 -0.15 21.84
N ARG A 3 1.00 0.44 21.41
CA ARG A 3 1.02 1.18 20.14
C ARG A 3 0.85 0.14 19.04
N GLN A 4 -0.10 0.38 18.14
CA GLN A 4 -0.35 -0.44 16.97
C GLN A 4 0.10 0.41 15.78
N GLY A 5 1.10 -0.07 15.04
CA GLY A 5 1.72 0.63 13.92
C GLY A 5 1.25 0.08 12.57
N SER A 6 1.71 0.70 11.50
CA SER A 6 1.59 0.12 10.17
C SER A 6 2.73 0.62 9.28
N VAL A 7 3.23 -0.28 8.44
CA VAL A 7 4.10 0.09 7.32
C VAL A 7 3.21 0.70 6.24
N MET A 8 3.36 2.00 6.02
CA MET A 8 2.53 2.75 5.08
C MET A 8 3.22 2.89 3.73
N VAL A 9 2.51 2.55 2.66
CA VAL A 9 2.98 2.70 1.28
C VAL A 9 2.11 3.73 0.56
N PHE A 10 2.75 4.76 0.02
CA PHE A 10 2.11 5.65 -0.93
C PHE A 10 2.06 4.98 -2.29
N ILE A 11 0.87 4.92 -2.88
CA ILE A 11 0.66 4.37 -4.22
C ILE A 11 0.64 5.53 -5.20
N GLU A 12 1.72 5.66 -5.96
CA GLU A 12 1.83 6.64 -7.02
C GLU A 12 0.93 6.25 -8.19
N GLN A 13 0.11 7.20 -8.63
CA GLN A 13 -0.72 7.07 -9.83
C GLN A 13 -0.53 8.28 -10.75
N GLU A 14 -0.58 8.04 -12.05
CA GLU A 14 -0.62 9.07 -13.09
C GLU A 14 -1.78 8.75 -14.03
N ASP A 15 -2.69 9.71 -14.23
CA ASP A 15 -3.89 9.56 -15.05
C ASP A 15 -4.73 8.30 -14.74
N GLY A 16 -4.87 7.96 -13.45
CA GLY A 16 -5.61 6.79 -13.00
C GLY A 16 -4.88 5.46 -13.21
N HIS A 17 -3.59 5.47 -13.53
CA HIS A 17 -2.77 4.27 -13.68
C HIS A 17 -1.73 4.21 -12.57
N ILE A 18 -1.68 3.09 -11.86
CA ILE A 18 -0.70 2.86 -10.80
C ILE A 18 0.68 2.67 -11.44
N LYS A 19 1.71 3.30 -10.87
CA LYS A 19 3.10 3.04 -11.25
C LYS A 19 3.58 1.71 -10.68
N ASP A 20 4.25 0.90 -11.50
CA ASP A 20 4.77 -0.42 -11.12
C ASP A 20 5.60 -0.42 -9.83
N VAL A 21 6.37 0.65 -9.60
CA VAL A 21 7.17 0.83 -8.37
C VAL A 21 6.32 0.76 -7.09
N SER A 22 5.04 1.15 -7.15
CA SER A 22 4.13 1.06 -6.02
C SER A 22 3.87 -0.39 -5.61
N PHE A 23 3.82 -1.32 -6.56
CA PHE A 23 3.65 -2.75 -6.29
C PHE A 23 4.93 -3.40 -5.74
N GLU A 24 6.09 -2.97 -6.22
CA GLU A 24 7.39 -3.38 -5.67
C GLU A 24 7.54 -2.94 -4.22
N LEU A 25 7.14 -1.69 -3.92
CA LEU A 25 7.13 -1.15 -2.56
C LEU A 25 6.13 -1.88 -1.65
N LEU A 26 4.95 -2.25 -2.14
CA LEU A 26 4.01 -3.09 -1.37
C LEU A 26 4.62 -4.45 -1.02
N THR A 27 5.30 -5.08 -1.97
CA THR A 27 5.99 -6.35 -1.74
C THR A 27 7.04 -6.21 -0.64
N LYS A 28 7.85 -5.13 -0.68
CA LYS A 28 8.85 -4.85 0.35
C LYS A 28 8.26 -4.43 1.69
N ALA A 29 7.14 -3.71 1.68
CA ALA A 29 6.42 -3.34 2.88
C ALA A 29 5.90 -4.56 3.64
N ARG A 30 5.48 -5.62 2.93
CA ARG A 30 5.08 -6.89 3.55
C ARG A 30 6.23 -7.60 4.24
N GLU A 31 7.40 -7.65 3.60
CA GLU A 31 8.62 -8.19 4.22
C GLU A 31 8.92 -7.42 5.53
N LEU A 32 8.92 -6.09 5.48
CA LEU A 32 9.17 -5.24 6.64
C LEU A 32 8.10 -5.38 7.73
N ALA A 33 6.81 -5.40 7.35
CA ALA A 33 5.70 -5.53 8.28
C ALA A 33 5.72 -6.89 9.01
N SER A 34 6.14 -7.95 8.31
CA SER A 34 6.36 -9.27 8.90
C SER A 34 7.47 -9.25 9.96
N GLU A 35 8.58 -8.54 9.71
CA GLU A 35 9.67 -8.39 10.67
C GLU A 35 9.26 -7.57 11.91
N LEU A 36 8.41 -6.56 11.70
CA LEU A 36 7.91 -5.68 12.76
C LEU A 36 6.68 -6.24 13.50
N ASN A 37 6.08 -7.33 12.99
CA ASN A 37 4.79 -7.85 13.45
C ASN A 37 3.70 -6.76 13.47
N GLU A 38 3.61 -6.01 12.37
CA GLU A 38 2.64 -4.93 12.12
C GLU A 38 1.89 -5.16 10.80
N LYS A 39 0.92 -4.30 10.48
CA LYS A 39 0.15 -4.34 9.22
C LYS A 39 0.78 -3.50 8.10
N VAL A 40 0.41 -3.79 6.85
CA VAL A 40 0.68 -2.93 5.69
C VAL A 40 -0.56 -2.11 5.35
N SER A 41 -0.43 -0.79 5.35
CA SER A 41 -1.48 0.12 4.87
C SER A 41 -1.03 0.78 3.57
N ALA A 42 -1.93 0.85 2.59
CA ALA A 42 -1.67 1.56 1.34
C ALA A 42 -2.61 2.75 1.19
N PHE A 43 -2.14 3.85 0.61
CA PHE A 43 -2.98 4.99 0.29
C PHE A 43 -2.70 5.51 -1.11
N VAL A 44 -3.78 5.77 -1.85
CA VAL A 44 -3.78 6.39 -3.18
C VAL A 44 -4.37 7.79 -3.02
N VAL A 45 -3.75 8.79 -3.65
CA VAL A 45 -4.24 10.18 -3.62
C VAL A 45 -4.56 10.62 -5.06
N GLY A 46 -5.77 11.11 -5.28
CA GLY A 46 -6.21 11.63 -6.57
C GLY A 46 -7.72 11.80 -6.67
N GLU A 47 -8.19 12.34 -7.79
CA GLU A 47 -9.61 12.45 -8.11
C GLU A 47 -10.10 11.13 -8.75
N LYS A 48 -11.25 10.60 -8.30
CA LYS A 48 -11.88 9.39 -8.85
C LYS A 48 -10.98 8.14 -8.88
N VAL A 49 -10.06 8.02 -7.92
CA VAL A 49 -9.11 6.89 -7.81
C VAL A 49 -9.64 5.69 -7.01
N SER A 50 -10.90 5.71 -6.56
CA SER A 50 -11.47 4.63 -5.74
C SER A 50 -11.47 3.26 -6.42
N ASN A 51 -11.48 3.22 -7.75
CA ASN A 51 -11.38 1.98 -8.51
C ASN A 51 -9.98 1.32 -8.45
N LEU A 52 -8.96 2.05 -8.00
CA LEU A 52 -7.58 1.55 -7.91
C LEU A 52 -7.33 0.73 -6.64
N THR A 53 -8.22 0.80 -5.65
CA THR A 53 -8.00 0.14 -4.35
C THR A 53 -8.02 -1.38 -4.44
N ASP A 54 -8.83 -1.95 -5.33
CA ASP A 54 -8.93 -3.40 -5.50
C ASP A 54 -7.63 -3.97 -6.07
N GLU A 55 -7.03 -3.26 -7.02
CA GLU A 55 -5.72 -3.59 -7.57
C GLU A 55 -4.65 -3.50 -6.48
N VAL A 56 -4.56 -2.39 -5.76
CA VAL A 56 -3.61 -2.19 -4.63
C VAL A 56 -3.73 -3.30 -3.57
N ALA A 57 -4.96 -3.65 -3.17
CA ALA A 57 -5.20 -4.69 -2.17
C ALA A 57 -4.69 -6.07 -2.62
N SER A 58 -4.78 -6.37 -3.91
CA SER A 58 -4.29 -7.65 -4.47
C SER A 58 -2.77 -7.85 -4.32
N TYR A 59 -2.01 -6.76 -4.15
CA TYR A 59 -0.56 -6.81 -3.91
C TYR A 59 -0.18 -6.84 -2.42
N GLY A 60 -1.17 -6.90 -1.52
CA GLY A 60 -1.00 -7.26 -0.11
C GLY A 60 -0.94 -6.08 0.86
N ALA A 61 -1.76 -5.06 0.61
CA ALA A 61 -2.23 -4.16 1.66
C ALA A 61 -3.33 -4.86 2.50
N ASP A 62 -3.39 -4.58 3.81
CA ASP A 62 -4.34 -5.14 4.79
C ASP A 62 -5.65 -4.34 4.95
#